data_AF-A0A7W1VST6-F1
#
_entry.id   AF-A0A7W1VST6-F1
#
_cell.length_a   1.000
_cell.length_b   1.000
_cell.length_c   1.000
_cell.angle_alpha   90.00
_cell.angle_beta   90.00
_cell.angle_gamma   90.00
#
_symmetry.space_group_name_H-M   'P 1'
#
loop_
_entity.id
_entity.type
_entity.pdbx_description
1 polymer ?
#
loop_
_entity_poly.entity_id
_entity_poly.type
_entity_poly.pdbx_seq_one_letter_code
_entity_poly.pdbx_strand_id
1 'polypeptide(L)'
;MKMKFIRYTTLPLLTAALILAGCATPVGSVKFPGPSEGFAPKQTYAVPQDKLWNAALSALDKHRIPAVSADKASGIIQTDAIEGPSALIALGMVAAQSTRYRFNLALRNQSDTDIKLNIFCKIESTMKGSSGSSQWTDVTSQNAEQARKLEAWLYEEIEKGL
;
A
#
# COMPACT_ATOMS: atom_id res chain seq x y z
N MET A 1 -47.30 8.02 60.94
CA MET A 1 -47.57 9.47 60.99
C MET A 1 -46.28 10.19 61.40
N LYS A 2 -45.79 11.12 60.55
CA LYS A 2 -44.63 12.06 60.71
C LYS A 2 -43.22 11.46 60.83
N MET A 3 -42.13 12.03 60.32
CA MET A 3 -41.82 12.94 59.20
C MET A 3 -40.28 12.95 59.05
N LYS A 4 -39.82 13.03 57.80
CA LYS A 4 -38.46 13.20 57.22
C LYS A 4 -37.45 14.08 58.02
N PHE A 5 -36.14 13.89 57.82
CA PHE A 5 -35.31 14.75 56.94
C PHE A 5 -33.80 14.34 56.87
N ILE A 6 -33.40 13.91 55.66
CA ILE A 6 -32.22 14.27 54.84
C ILE A 6 -30.83 14.37 55.49
N ARG A 7 -29.85 13.65 54.91
CA ARG A 7 -28.52 14.19 54.56
C ARG A 7 -28.02 13.64 53.20
N TYR A 8 -27.55 14.57 52.37
CA TYR A 8 -26.99 14.43 51.03
C TYR A 8 -25.54 13.91 51.06
N THR A 9 -25.11 13.25 49.96
CA THR A 9 -23.76 13.20 49.31
C THR A 9 -23.63 11.83 48.63
N THR A 10 -23.29 11.60 47.36
CA THR A 10 -22.53 12.32 46.34
C THR A 10 -22.71 11.54 45.02
N LEU A 11 -22.93 12.24 43.89
CA LEU A 11 -22.72 11.70 42.54
C LEU A 11 -21.25 11.99 42.17
N PRO A 12 -20.45 11.03 41.68
CA PRO A 12 -20.29 10.85 40.23
C PRO A 12 -19.97 9.35 39.89
N LEU A 13 -19.68 8.85 38.69
CA LEU A 13 -19.15 9.35 37.43
C LEU A 13 -19.39 8.25 36.36
N LEU A 14 -19.63 8.66 35.12
CA LEU A 14 -19.54 7.83 33.90
C LEU A 14 -18.20 7.07 33.83
N THR A 15 -18.23 5.80 33.45
CA THR A 15 -17.11 5.18 32.72
C THR A 15 -17.64 4.21 31.67
N ALA A 16 -18.03 4.77 30.53
CA ALA A 16 -18.13 4.03 29.29
C ALA A 16 -16.72 3.56 28.92
N ALA A 17 -16.42 2.28 29.14
CA ALA A 17 -15.23 1.65 28.60
C ALA A 17 -15.43 1.45 27.10
N LEU A 18 -15.29 2.54 26.33
CA LEU A 18 -14.91 2.47 24.92
C LEU A 18 -13.52 1.84 24.90
N ILE A 19 -13.48 0.52 24.78
CA ILE A 19 -12.26 -0.18 24.39
C ILE A 19 -11.96 0.35 23.00
N LEU A 20 -11.00 1.27 22.95
CA LEU A 20 -10.24 1.60 21.76
C LEU A 20 -9.66 0.28 21.26
N ALA A 21 -10.39 -0.40 20.37
CA ALA A 21 -9.80 -1.37 19.46
C ALA A 21 -8.89 -0.58 18.53
N GLY A 22 -7.73 -0.16 19.05
CA GLY A 22 -6.62 0.25 18.24
C GLY A 22 -6.27 -0.97 17.39
N CYS A 23 -6.45 -0.85 16.08
CA CYS A 23 -5.91 -1.81 15.12
C CYS A 23 -4.38 -1.76 15.21
N ALA A 24 -3.81 -2.43 16.21
CA ALA A 24 -2.39 -2.74 16.22
C ALA A 24 -2.21 -3.86 15.20
N THR A 25 -1.83 -3.48 13.98
CA THR A 25 -1.40 -4.45 12.97
C THR A 25 -0.13 -5.13 13.49
N PRO A 26 -0.08 -6.47 13.57
CA PRO A 26 1.10 -7.17 14.04
C PRO A 26 2.29 -6.90 13.10
N VAL A 27 3.37 -6.40 13.68
CA VAL A 27 4.67 -6.22 13.03
C VAL A 27 5.11 -7.57 12.41
N GLY A 28 5.47 -7.55 11.13
CA GLY A 28 6.02 -8.74 10.43
C GLY A 28 5.02 -9.66 9.71
N SER A 29 3.73 -9.31 9.60
CA SER A 29 2.73 -10.19 8.94
C SER A 29 2.58 -9.99 7.43
N VAL A 30 2.97 -8.82 6.90
CA VAL A 30 2.83 -8.49 5.47
C VAL A 30 4.12 -8.85 4.73
N LYS A 31 4.01 -9.66 3.68
CA LYS A 31 5.10 -9.94 2.74
C LYS A 31 4.88 -9.15 1.46
N PHE A 32 5.97 -8.71 0.82
CA PHE A 32 5.86 -8.21 -0.53
C PHE A 32 5.35 -9.33 -1.45
N PRO A 33 4.40 -9.04 -2.36
CA PRO A 33 4.10 -9.95 -3.44
C PRO A 33 5.32 -10.08 -4.37
N GLY A 34 5.40 -11.20 -5.07
CA GLY A 34 6.46 -11.49 -6.02
C GLY A 34 5.90 -12.20 -7.24
N PRO A 35 6.58 -12.09 -8.39
CA PRO A 35 6.16 -12.75 -9.60
C PRO A 35 6.39 -14.26 -9.47
N SER A 36 5.71 -15.04 -10.33
CA SER A 36 6.00 -16.44 -10.53
C SER A 36 7.45 -16.65 -10.98
N GLU A 37 8.02 -17.80 -10.63
CA GLU A 37 9.40 -18.14 -10.99
C GLU A 37 9.60 -18.11 -12.51
N GLY A 38 10.66 -17.44 -12.97
CA GLY A 38 11.00 -17.31 -14.38
C GLY A 38 10.12 -16.33 -15.18
N PHE A 39 9.17 -15.63 -14.56
CA PHE A 39 8.36 -14.63 -15.24
C PHE A 39 9.22 -13.44 -15.73
N ALA A 40 9.00 -13.05 -17.00
CA ALA A 40 9.64 -11.91 -17.63
C ALA A 40 8.58 -10.99 -18.26
N PRO A 41 8.50 -9.70 -17.85
CA PRO A 41 7.50 -8.77 -18.38
C PRO A 41 7.64 -8.51 -19.89
N LYS A 42 6.52 -8.49 -20.63
CA LYS A 42 6.52 -8.16 -22.07
C LYS A 42 6.70 -6.67 -22.34
N GLN A 43 6.15 -5.81 -21.48
CA GLN A 43 6.13 -4.33 -21.55
C GLN A 43 5.47 -3.70 -22.79
N THR A 44 5.41 -4.39 -23.93
CA THR A 44 4.74 -3.95 -25.15
C THR A 44 3.67 -4.97 -25.54
N TYR A 45 2.46 -4.47 -25.83
CA TYR A 45 1.28 -5.30 -26.06
C TYR A 45 0.57 -4.90 -27.35
N ALA A 46 0.36 -5.87 -28.24
CA ALA A 46 -0.44 -5.73 -29.45
C ALA A 46 -1.94 -5.96 -29.15
N VAL A 47 -2.51 -5.12 -28.29
CA VAL A 47 -3.93 -5.14 -27.90
C VAL A 47 -4.50 -3.73 -27.89
N PRO A 48 -5.82 -3.55 -28.07
CA PRO A 48 -6.43 -2.23 -27.94
C PRO A 48 -6.10 -1.57 -26.60
N GLN A 49 -5.82 -0.27 -26.61
CA GLN A 49 -5.47 0.50 -25.40
C GLN A 49 -6.51 0.30 -24.28
N ASP A 50 -7.80 0.28 -24.64
CA ASP A 50 -8.91 0.06 -23.71
C ASP A 50 -8.82 -1.29 -22.99
N LYS A 51 -8.38 -2.33 -23.69
CA LYS A 51 -8.23 -3.66 -23.12
C LYS A 51 -7.09 -3.68 -22.09
N LEU A 52 -5.94 -3.10 -22.44
CA LEU A 52 -4.79 -3.02 -21.53
C LEU A 52 -5.08 -2.12 -20.32
N TRP A 53 -5.76 -1.00 -20.54
CA TRP A 53 -6.20 -0.08 -19.49
C TRP A 53 -7.12 -0.78 -18.49
N ASN A 54 -8.14 -1.50 -18.97
CA ASN A 54 -9.08 -2.20 -18.12
C ASN A 54 -8.44 -3.38 -17.38
N ALA A 55 -7.50 -4.10 -18.02
CA ALA A 55 -6.72 -5.15 -17.37
C ALA A 55 -5.84 -4.58 -16.23
N ALA A 56 -5.24 -3.41 -16.45
CA ALA A 56 -4.48 -2.70 -15.41
C ALA A 56 -5.33 -2.35 -14.19
N LEU A 57 -6.49 -1.71 -14.40
CA LEU A 57 -7.41 -1.39 -13.31
C LEU A 57 -7.96 -2.64 -12.62
N SER A 58 -8.32 -3.68 -13.38
CA SER A 58 -8.84 -4.94 -12.81
C SER A 58 -7.80 -5.66 -11.95
N ALA A 59 -6.52 -5.65 -12.35
CA ALA A 59 -5.43 -6.21 -11.56
C ALA A 59 -5.23 -5.44 -10.25
N LEU A 60 -5.27 -4.10 -10.29
CA LEU A 60 -5.20 -3.27 -9.09
C LEU A 60 -6.38 -3.54 -8.14
N ASP A 61 -7.61 -3.58 -8.66
CA ASP A 61 -8.82 -3.84 -7.89
C ASP A 61 -8.80 -5.23 -7.24
N LYS A 62 -8.39 -6.27 -7.97
CA LYS A 62 -8.26 -7.64 -7.47
C LYS A 62 -7.37 -7.73 -6.24
N HIS A 63 -6.30 -6.94 -6.20
CA HIS A 63 -5.34 -6.90 -5.09
C HIS A 63 -5.63 -5.78 -4.09
N ARG A 64 -6.79 -5.13 -4.20
CA ARG A 64 -7.22 -4.01 -3.34
C ARG A 64 -6.20 -2.88 -3.28
N ILE A 65 -5.57 -2.58 -4.41
CA ILE A 65 -4.64 -1.48 -4.57
C ILE A 65 -5.41 -0.27 -5.11
N PRO A 66 -5.71 0.73 -4.29
CA PRO A 66 -6.50 1.87 -4.74
C PRO A 66 -5.68 2.76 -5.69
N ALA A 67 -6.29 3.16 -6.80
CA ALA A 67 -5.78 4.23 -7.64
C ALA A 67 -6.16 5.59 -7.03
N VAL A 68 -5.17 6.45 -6.75
CA VAL A 68 -5.39 7.84 -6.33
C VAL A 68 -5.60 8.77 -7.53
N SER A 69 -5.15 8.34 -8.71
CA SER A 69 -5.38 9.00 -9.99
C SER A 69 -5.38 7.95 -11.10
N ALA A 70 -6.32 8.04 -12.03
CA ALA A 70 -6.39 7.19 -13.20
C ALA A 70 -6.96 8.01 -14.36
N ASP A 71 -6.08 8.57 -15.19
CA ASP A 71 -6.45 9.37 -16.34
C ASP A 71 -6.13 8.62 -17.63
N LYS A 72 -7.19 8.14 -18.29
CA LYS A 72 -7.09 7.37 -19.52
C LYS A 72 -6.58 8.20 -20.70
N ALA A 73 -6.85 9.50 -20.73
CA ALA A 73 -6.41 10.38 -21.82
C ALA A 73 -4.89 10.58 -21.76
N SER A 74 -4.33 10.82 -20.56
CA SER A 74 -2.88 10.86 -20.38
C SER A 74 -2.24 9.48 -20.25
N GLY A 75 -3.01 8.40 -20.16
CA GLY A 75 -2.53 7.03 -19.99
C GLY A 75 -1.79 6.78 -18.68
N ILE A 76 -2.06 7.56 -17.63
CA ILE A 76 -1.37 7.46 -16.34
C ILE A 76 -2.30 6.91 -15.26
N ILE A 77 -1.81 5.94 -14.49
CA ILE A 77 -2.44 5.47 -13.26
C ILE A 77 -1.43 5.62 -12.11
N GLN A 78 -1.84 6.21 -11.01
CA GLN A 78 -1.04 6.35 -9.79
C GLN A 78 -1.79 5.68 -8.65
N THR A 79 -1.11 4.84 -7.88
CA THR A 79 -1.73 4.15 -6.74
C THR A 79 -1.43 4.86 -5.43
N ASP A 80 -2.27 4.61 -4.43
CA ASP A 80 -1.92 4.94 -3.05
C ASP A 80 -0.76 4.07 -2.56
N ALA A 81 -0.21 4.42 -1.41
CA ALA A 81 0.76 3.61 -0.72
C ALA A 81 0.09 2.38 -0.07
N ILE A 82 0.68 1.22 -0.30
CA ILE A 82 0.32 -0.07 0.27
C ILE A 82 1.35 -0.39 1.35
N GLU A 83 0.89 -0.83 2.52
CA GLU A 83 1.78 -1.28 3.59
C GLU A 83 2.63 -2.47 3.12
N GLY A 84 3.93 -2.40 3.37
CA GLY A 84 4.90 -3.45 3.11
C GLY A 84 5.34 -4.15 4.40
N PRO A 85 6.34 -5.04 4.31
CA PRO A 85 6.94 -5.68 5.48
C PRO A 85 7.48 -4.65 6.48
N SER A 86 7.35 -4.98 7.76
CA SER A 86 7.92 -4.24 8.88
C SER A 86 8.90 -5.12 9.65
N ALA A 87 9.95 -4.51 10.21
CA ALA A 87 11.00 -5.19 10.94
C ALA A 87 11.32 -4.47 12.26
N LEU A 88 11.70 -5.22 13.29
CA LEU A 88 12.28 -4.67 14.51
C LEU A 88 13.80 -4.64 14.35
N ILE A 89 14.40 -3.47 14.54
CA ILE A 89 15.84 -3.26 14.48
C ILE A 89 16.33 -2.99 15.91
N ALA A 90 17.26 -3.80 16.40
CA ALA A 90 17.87 -3.67 17.72
C ALA A 90 19.32 -3.16 17.59
N LEU A 91 19.50 -1.84 17.62
CA LEU A 91 20.81 -1.18 17.63
C LEU A 91 21.00 -0.40 18.95
N GLY A 92 20.95 -1.10 20.09
CA GLY A 92 21.01 -0.50 21.43
C GLY A 92 19.70 0.13 21.93
N MET A 93 18.74 0.38 21.04
CA MET A 93 17.32 0.64 21.31
C MET A 93 16.47 -0.17 20.32
N VAL A 94 15.28 -0.61 20.74
CA VAL A 94 14.32 -1.29 19.84
C VAL A 94 13.61 -0.22 19.00
N ALA A 95 13.85 -0.22 17.69
CA ALA A 95 13.15 0.62 16.73
C ALA A 95 12.33 -0.25 15.75
N ALA A 96 11.17 0.23 15.35
CA ALA A 96 10.36 -0.44 14.34
C ALA A 96 10.55 0.24 12.97
N GLN A 97 11.10 -0.49 12.00
CA GLN A 97 11.10 -0.08 10.60
C GLN A 97 9.78 -0.51 9.96
N SER A 98 9.10 0.43 9.31
CA SER A 98 7.94 0.15 8.46
C SER A 98 8.29 0.48 7.02
N THR A 99 7.78 -0.31 6.08
CA THR A 99 7.90 -0.02 4.65
C THR A 99 6.52 0.13 4.05
N ARG A 100 6.43 0.92 2.97
CA ARG A 100 5.25 1.00 2.12
C ARG A 100 5.68 1.17 0.68
N TYR A 101 4.82 0.88 -0.27
CA TYR A 101 5.15 0.98 -1.68
C TYR A 101 3.95 1.47 -2.49
N ARG A 102 4.22 2.10 -3.63
CA ARG A 102 3.20 2.55 -4.58
C ARG A 102 3.67 2.35 -6.01
N PHE A 103 2.73 2.25 -6.92
CA PHE A 103 2.97 2.09 -8.34
C PHE A 103 2.58 3.35 -9.12
N ASN A 104 3.36 3.65 -10.16
CA ASN A 104 2.95 4.53 -11.24
C ASN A 104 2.97 3.71 -12.54
N LEU A 105 1.85 3.67 -13.24
CA LEU A 105 1.71 3.00 -14.52
C LEU A 105 1.56 4.06 -15.62
N ALA A 106 2.25 3.85 -16.74
CA ALA A 106 2.17 4.70 -17.92
C ALA A 106 1.95 3.85 -19.17
N LEU A 107 0.78 3.98 -19.78
CA LEU A 107 0.41 3.36 -21.05
C LEU A 107 0.65 4.38 -22.17
N ARG A 108 1.44 4.00 -23.17
CA ARG A 108 1.84 4.89 -24.28
C ARG A 108 1.74 4.14 -25.59
N ASN A 109 1.16 4.76 -26.61
CA ASN A 109 1.21 4.22 -27.97
C ASN A 109 2.67 4.21 -28.42
N GLN A 110 3.18 3.04 -28.77
CA GLN A 110 4.50 2.86 -29.35
C GLN A 110 4.41 2.79 -30.88
N SER A 111 3.32 2.23 -31.39
CA SER A 111 2.93 2.20 -32.81
C SER A 111 1.39 2.30 -32.91
N ASP A 112 0.85 2.18 -34.12
CA ASP A 112 -0.61 2.16 -34.34
C ASP A 112 -1.30 0.94 -33.70
N THR A 113 -0.56 -0.14 -33.46
CA THR A 113 -1.09 -1.41 -32.92
C THR A 113 -0.55 -1.77 -31.55
N ASP A 114 0.57 -1.19 -31.14
CA ASP A 114 1.29 -1.61 -29.95
C ASP A 114 1.27 -0.53 -28.87
N ILE A 115 0.88 -0.94 -27.68
CA ILE A 115 0.87 -0.12 -26.48
C ILE A 115 2.01 -0.56 -25.57
N LYS A 116 2.90 0.38 -25.23
CA LYS A 116 3.91 0.18 -24.20
C LYS A 116 3.32 0.51 -22.83
N LEU A 117 3.37 -0.44 -21.90
CA LEU A 117 3.08 -0.24 -20.49
C LEU A 117 4.41 -0.18 -19.74
N ASN A 118 4.64 0.92 -19.01
CA ASN A 118 5.71 1.02 -18.03
C ASN A 118 5.10 1.03 -16.64
N ILE A 119 5.63 0.22 -15.74
CA ILE A 119 5.27 0.17 -14.32
C ILE A 119 6.51 0.55 -13.52
N PHE A 120 6.38 1.53 -12.64
CA PHE A 120 7.42 1.96 -11.72
C PHE A 120 6.96 1.80 -10.28
N CYS A 121 7.73 1.09 -9.46
CA CYS A 121 7.48 0.94 -8.04
C CYS A 121 8.37 1.89 -7.24
N LYS A 122 7.76 2.69 -6.35
CA LYS A 122 8.48 3.45 -5.33
C LYS A 122 8.30 2.78 -3.99
N ILE A 123 9.40 2.45 -3.32
CA ILE A 123 9.43 1.89 -1.96
C ILE A 123 9.86 3.00 -1.01
N GLU A 124 9.08 3.21 0.04
CA GLU A 124 9.40 4.14 1.12
C GLU A 124 9.55 3.37 2.43
N SER A 125 10.40 3.89 3.31
CA SER A 125 10.54 3.36 4.66
C SER A 125 10.53 4.47 5.69
N THR A 126 10.15 4.11 6.90
CA THR A 126 10.22 4.98 8.07
C THR A 126 10.70 4.18 9.28
N MET A 127 11.42 4.83 10.19
CA MET A 127 11.90 4.21 11.43
C MET A 127 11.23 4.87 12.62
N LYS A 128 10.37 4.17 13.34
CA LYS A 128 9.73 4.71 14.54
C LYS A 128 10.60 4.40 15.77
N GLY A 129 11.22 5.44 16.32
CA GLY A 129 11.93 5.41 17.61
C GLY A 129 11.07 5.89 18.78
N SER A 130 11.68 6.02 19.96
CA SER A 130 11.04 6.43 21.24
C SER A 130 10.36 7.81 21.20
N SER A 131 10.78 8.74 20.32
CA SER A 131 10.42 10.17 20.37
C SER A 131 9.48 10.70 19.27
N GLY A 132 8.61 9.87 18.67
CA GLY A 132 7.55 10.38 17.77
C GLY A 132 7.96 10.73 16.33
N SER A 133 6.96 11.07 15.50
CA SER A 133 6.83 10.89 14.03
C SER A 133 8.11 10.89 13.18
N SER A 134 8.38 9.76 12.53
CA SER A 134 9.39 9.63 11.48
C SER A 134 8.77 9.83 10.10
N GLN A 135 9.43 10.65 9.27
CA GLN A 135 9.03 10.89 7.89
C GLN A 135 9.30 9.66 7.03
N TRP A 136 8.43 9.44 6.03
CA TRP A 136 8.64 8.43 5.01
C TRP A 136 9.73 8.88 4.05
N THR A 137 10.77 8.06 3.92
CA THR A 137 11.91 8.32 3.03
C THR A 137 11.87 7.37 1.85
N ASP A 138 12.10 7.89 0.65
CA ASP A 138 12.28 7.06 -0.55
C ASP A 138 13.54 6.19 -0.40
N VAL A 139 13.34 4.88 -0.41
CA VAL A 139 14.41 3.88 -0.32
C VAL A 139 14.45 2.96 -1.54
N THR A 140 13.86 3.39 -2.66
CA THR A 140 13.72 2.57 -3.87
C THR A 140 15.07 2.15 -4.42
N SER A 141 16.06 3.05 -4.47
CA SER A 141 17.39 2.74 -5.00
C SER A 141 18.15 1.74 -4.14
N GLN A 142 17.98 1.79 -2.81
CA GLN A 142 18.56 0.79 -1.89
C GLN A 142 17.84 -0.57 -1.97
N ASN A 143 16.62 -0.59 -2.54
CA ASN A 143 15.77 -1.79 -2.67
C ASN A 143 15.44 -2.09 -4.15
N ALA A 144 16.35 -1.78 -5.08
CA ALA A 144 16.09 -1.84 -6.52
C ALA A 144 15.69 -3.24 -7.03
N GLU A 145 16.21 -4.30 -6.42
CA GLU A 145 15.78 -5.67 -6.74
C GLU A 145 14.32 -5.92 -6.31
N GLN A 146 13.95 -5.50 -5.11
CA GLN A 146 12.59 -5.65 -4.60
C GLN A 146 11.59 -4.80 -5.38
N ALA A 147 11.98 -3.58 -5.78
CA ALA A 147 11.16 -2.73 -6.64
C ALA A 147 10.89 -3.42 -7.99
N ARG A 148 11.92 -3.98 -8.64
CA ARG A 148 11.77 -4.75 -9.88
C ARG A 148 10.89 -5.99 -9.72
N LYS A 149 10.98 -6.69 -8.58
CA LYS A 149 10.09 -7.83 -8.28
C LYS A 149 8.63 -7.39 -8.16
N LEU A 150 8.36 -6.28 -7.47
CA LEU A 150 7.01 -5.72 -7.36
C LEU A 150 6.46 -5.26 -8.72
N GLU A 151 7.30 -4.62 -9.54
CA GLU A 151 6.95 -4.22 -10.91
C GLU A 151 6.62 -5.45 -11.76
N ALA A 152 7.48 -6.47 -11.76
CA ALA A 152 7.28 -7.71 -12.50
C ALA A 152 6.02 -8.47 -12.04
N TRP A 153 5.76 -8.51 -10.73
CA TRP A 153 4.52 -9.08 -10.20
C TRP A 153 3.29 -8.38 -10.75
N LEU A 154 3.29 -7.03 -10.77
CA LEU A 154 2.14 -6.30 -11.29
C LEU A 154 1.98 -6.48 -12.80
N TYR A 155 3.08 -6.55 -13.57
CA TYR A 155 3.00 -6.95 -14.98
C TYR A 155 2.33 -8.32 -15.14
N GLU A 156 2.74 -9.32 -14.35
CA GLU A 156 2.17 -10.65 -14.42
C GLU A 156 0.66 -10.66 -14.13
N GLU A 157 0.22 -9.92 -13.10
CA GLU A 157 -1.20 -9.85 -12.75
C GLU A 157 -2.04 -9.14 -13.82
N ILE A 158 -1.47 -8.15 -14.50
CA ILE A 158 -2.11 -7.50 -15.66
C ILE A 158 -2.17 -8.47 -16.84
N GLU A 159 -1.09 -9.18 -17.11
CA GLU A 159 -1.01 -10.15 -18.22
C GLU A 159 -1.98 -11.31 -18.07
N LYS A 160 -2.30 -11.72 -16.84
CA LYS A 160 -3.35 -12.72 -16.57
C LYS A 160 -4.77 -12.23 -16.92
N GLY A 161 -4.96 -10.92 -17.06
CA GLY A 161 -6.24 -10.29 -17.43
C GLY A 161 -6.35 -9.93 -18.91
N LEU A 162 -5.34 -10.22 -19.73
CA LEU A 162 -5.31 -9.97 -21.18
C LEU A 162 -5.72 -11.21 -21.99
#